data_AF-A0A8J6Z9B5-F1
#
_entry.id   AF-A0A8J6Z9B5-F1
#
_cell.length_a   1.000
_cell.length_b   1.000
_cell.length_c   1.000
_cell.angle_alpha   90.00
_cell.angle_beta   90.00
_cell.angle_gamma   90.00
#
_symmetry.space_group_name_H-M   'P 1'
#
loop_
_entity.id
_entity.type
_entity.pdbx_description
1 polymer ?
#
loop_
_entity_poly.entity_id
_entity_poly.type
_entity_poly.pdbx_seq_one_letter_code
_entity_poly.pdbx_strand_id
1 'polypeptide(L)'
;MKTALVYAEDELTLKESMSNFLLDKNYLDYKILALLSDNATDNFSVPDLNAVKKLRQNFPATLDVITPQAVNKFVYKFVDAVFILFAKNFSATIDTFDNFGIPPRKIILWSANNSPGIIQFVDADGTKVVCFEGLEFHVKNQSDADFVSPIIKRLEDQKHLYNMLREQYVPFLKHMYRQLMGRELDLDNPKTYTEKINWLKLYDSTPLKGRLSDKYSVRDYVADKIGADKLKPLLGAWDSFDEIDFDALPNKFALKCNHGSGMNIIVKDKNSLDMRQAREKINAWLATDYGMSYLELNYSLVKRKVIAEQYISEVETGLYDYKVHCFNGEPKIIQVLQTQNQGFGNRAAHQAFYDTTWENLGAMFEDAPLFPNPIPKPSRLEEMLRYAKILCAPFSYARADFYEIRGEIFFAEITFYSDAGFLPYRRTWTYERDLEIGNMIKL
;
A
#
# COMPACT_ATOMS: atom_id res chain seq x y z
N MET A 1 -25.70 -1.01 13.04
CA MET A 1 -24.66 0.02 12.86
C MET A 1 -25.30 1.36 13.17
N LYS A 2 -24.98 1.96 14.31
CA LYS A 2 -25.44 3.29 14.67
C LYS A 2 -24.18 4.17 14.68
N THR A 3 -24.05 5.05 13.70
CA THR A 3 -23.01 6.09 13.68
C THR A 3 -23.77 7.40 13.62
N ALA A 4 -23.47 8.33 14.51
CA ALA A 4 -24.17 9.60 14.61
C ALA A 4 -23.20 10.77 14.48
N LEU A 5 -23.60 11.74 13.68
CA LEU A 5 -22.89 13.00 13.47
C LEU A 5 -23.73 14.11 14.11
N VAL A 6 -23.19 14.80 15.11
CA VAL A 6 -23.83 15.94 15.76
C VAL A 6 -23.05 17.20 15.43
N TYR A 7 -23.71 18.15 14.79
CA TYR A 7 -23.16 19.46 14.43
C TYR A 7 -23.84 20.52 15.30
N ALA A 8 -23.06 21.32 16.02
CA ALA A 8 -23.57 22.40 16.87
C ALA A 8 -22.78 23.68 16.62
N GLU A 9 -23.48 24.76 16.29
CA GLU A 9 -22.87 26.06 15.99
C GLU A 9 -22.67 26.91 17.25
N ASP A 10 -23.40 26.59 18.33
CA ASP A 10 -23.30 27.24 19.65
C ASP A 10 -23.68 26.29 20.81
N GLU A 11 -23.49 26.76 22.05
CA GLU A 11 -23.74 25.98 23.28
C GLU A 11 -25.22 25.57 23.44
N LEU A 12 -26.16 26.37 22.92
CA LEU A 12 -27.59 26.12 23.03
C LEU A 12 -28.03 24.99 22.08
N THR A 13 -27.58 25.06 20.82
CA THR A 13 -27.79 24.02 19.80
C THR A 13 -27.13 22.70 20.17
N LEU A 14 -26.01 22.73 20.90
CA LEU A 14 -25.42 21.53 21.49
C LEU A 14 -26.35 20.89 22.53
N LYS A 15 -26.84 21.67 23.50
CA LYS A 15 -27.72 21.17 24.57
C LYS A 15 -28.98 20.51 23.99
N GLU A 16 -29.58 21.08 22.97
CA GLU A 16 -30.75 20.49 22.28
C GLU A 16 -30.40 19.23 21.49
N SER A 17 -29.30 19.25 20.73
CA SER A 17 -28.88 18.11 19.91
C SER A 17 -28.44 16.91 20.76
N MET A 18 -27.75 17.16 21.87
CA MET A 18 -27.37 16.14 22.83
C MET A 18 -28.57 15.60 23.61
N SER A 19 -29.51 16.46 24.02
CA SER A 19 -30.74 16.00 24.70
C SER A 19 -31.58 15.07 23.82
N ASN A 20 -31.65 15.35 22.51
CA ASN A 20 -32.31 14.46 21.54
C ASN A 20 -31.55 13.15 21.30
N PHE A 21 -30.22 13.17 21.39
CA PHE A 21 -29.36 11.99 21.20
C PHE A 21 -29.30 11.08 22.44
N LEU A 22 -29.32 11.65 23.65
CA LEU A 22 -29.23 10.96 24.93
C LEU A 22 -30.54 10.29 25.38
N LEU A 23 -31.67 10.59 24.73
CA LEU A 23 -32.94 9.90 24.97
C LEU A 23 -32.95 8.45 24.47
N ASP A 24 -32.03 8.08 23.56
CA ASP A 24 -31.84 6.70 23.11
C ASP A 24 -30.85 5.99 24.07
N LYS A 25 -31.38 5.28 25.08
CA LYS A 25 -30.68 4.77 26.30
C LYS A 25 -29.47 3.82 26.11
N ASN A 26 -28.94 3.67 24.89
CA ASN A 26 -27.81 2.78 24.56
C ASN A 26 -26.51 3.53 24.21
N TYR A 27 -26.39 4.83 24.46
CA TYR A 27 -25.22 5.64 24.05
C TYR A 27 -23.90 5.34 24.81
N LEU A 28 -23.93 4.54 25.88
CA LEU A 28 -22.75 4.20 26.69
C LEU A 28 -21.72 3.30 25.97
N ASP A 29 -22.10 2.67 24.85
CA ASP A 29 -21.22 1.81 24.05
C ASP A 29 -20.49 2.57 22.93
N TYR A 30 -20.70 3.88 22.80
CA TYR A 30 -20.13 4.67 21.70
C TYR A 30 -18.84 5.38 22.10
N LYS A 31 -17.89 5.46 21.15
CA LYS A 31 -16.69 6.31 21.27
C LYS A 31 -17.05 7.75 20.90
N ILE A 32 -16.78 8.73 21.76
CA ILE A 32 -17.16 10.14 21.53
C ILE A 32 -15.93 10.91 21.03
N LEU A 33 -16.02 11.46 19.82
CA LEU A 33 -14.98 12.24 19.16
C LEU A 33 -15.39 13.72 19.11
N ALA A 34 -14.62 14.63 19.72
CA ALA A 34 -14.88 16.08 19.67
C ALA A 34 -13.93 16.79 18.70
N LEU A 35 -14.45 17.62 17.81
CA LEU A 35 -13.73 18.38 16.77
C LEU A 35 -13.81 19.88 17.09
N LEU A 36 -12.68 20.59 17.09
CA LEU A 36 -12.58 22.03 17.39
C LEU A 36 -11.93 22.78 16.21
N SER A 37 -12.52 23.90 15.81
CA SER A 37 -11.96 24.79 14.77
C SER A 37 -11.75 26.20 15.34
N ASP A 38 -10.49 26.64 15.42
CA ASP A 38 -10.13 28.05 15.66
C ASP A 38 -9.65 28.71 14.37
N ASN A 39 -10.39 29.70 13.91
CA ASN A 39 -9.89 30.74 13.02
C ASN A 39 -9.74 32.01 13.87
N ALA A 40 -8.51 32.42 14.18
CA ALA A 40 -8.04 33.81 14.07
C ALA A 40 -6.65 34.01 14.71
N THR A 41 -5.72 34.47 13.86
CA THR A 41 -4.65 35.45 14.14
C THR A 41 -3.46 35.04 15.04
N ASP A 42 -2.34 34.83 14.34
CA ASP A 42 -0.96 35.22 14.62
C ASP A 42 -0.31 34.89 15.98
N ASN A 43 0.84 34.22 15.84
CA ASN A 43 1.85 33.85 16.83
C ASN A 43 1.46 32.77 17.84
N PHE A 44 2.26 31.69 17.79
CA PHE A 44 2.27 30.57 18.72
C PHE A 44 1.98 30.99 20.16
N SER A 45 0.78 30.70 20.64
CA SER A 45 0.54 30.46 22.05
C SER A 45 0.47 28.94 22.22
N VAL A 46 1.45 28.42 22.96
CA VAL A 46 1.43 27.07 23.52
C VAL A 46 0.04 26.84 24.13
N PRO A 47 -0.64 25.70 23.90
CA PRO A 47 -1.91 25.42 24.56
C PRO A 47 -1.75 25.66 26.06
N ASP A 48 -2.65 26.42 26.67
CA ASP A 48 -2.55 26.81 28.08
C ASP A 48 -2.22 25.58 28.92
N LEU A 49 -0.96 25.52 29.38
CA LEU A 49 -0.40 24.39 30.10
C LEU A 49 -1.16 24.13 31.40
N ASN A 50 -1.86 25.12 31.95
CA ASN A 50 -2.72 24.93 33.12
C ASN A 50 -4.05 24.27 32.74
N ALA A 51 -4.64 24.60 31.58
CA ALA A 51 -5.83 23.92 31.06
C ALA A 51 -5.55 22.46 30.68
N VAL A 52 -4.41 22.18 30.05
CA VAL A 52 -3.95 20.82 29.73
C VAL A 52 -3.65 19.99 30.99
N LYS A 53 -3.07 20.62 32.03
CA LYS A 53 -2.87 19.99 33.35
C LYS A 53 -4.19 19.70 34.06
N LYS A 54 -5.19 20.59 33.97
CA LYS A 54 -6.55 20.39 34.52
C LYS A 54 -7.26 19.24 33.82
N LEU A 55 -7.16 19.15 32.49
CA LEU A 55 -7.66 18.02 31.69
C LEU A 55 -6.99 16.69 32.08
N ARG A 56 -5.67 16.66 32.31
CA ARG A 56 -4.95 15.46 32.79
C ARG A 56 -5.30 15.04 34.21
N GLN A 57 -5.66 15.98 35.08
CA GLN A 57 -6.09 15.68 36.45
C GLN A 57 -7.48 15.04 36.50
N ASN A 58 -8.39 15.44 35.59
CA ASN A 58 -9.75 14.92 35.54
C ASN A 58 -9.91 13.71 34.60
N PHE A 59 -9.09 13.58 33.55
CA PHE A 59 -9.21 12.54 32.53
C PHE A 59 -7.82 12.02 32.09
N PRO A 60 -7.28 10.98 32.76
CA PRO A 60 -5.88 10.53 32.58
C PRO A 60 -5.55 9.84 31.24
N ALA A 61 -6.54 9.61 30.37
CA ALA A 61 -6.38 8.81 29.15
C ALA A 61 -6.79 9.56 27.87
N THR A 62 -5.77 9.88 27.05
CA THR A 62 -5.74 10.06 25.58
C THR A 62 -6.44 11.27 24.91
N LEU A 63 -5.65 12.01 24.11
CA LEU A 63 -6.01 13.22 23.36
C LEU A 63 -5.16 13.37 22.05
N ASP A 64 -5.69 13.13 20.83
CA ASP A 64 -4.90 13.17 19.53
C ASP A 64 -5.39 14.19 18.49
N VAL A 65 -4.97 14.31 17.21
CA VAL A 65 -5.22 15.52 16.36
C VAL A 65 -5.53 15.24 14.87
N ILE A 66 -6.66 15.66 14.24
CA ILE A 66 -7.05 15.28 12.83
C ILE A 66 -7.77 16.37 11.97
N THR A 67 -7.49 16.46 10.65
CA THR A 67 -7.91 17.53 9.70
C THR A 67 -9.21 17.29 8.88
N PRO A 68 -9.87 18.34 8.31
CA PRO A 68 -11.23 18.27 7.72
C PRO A 68 -11.41 17.43 6.43
N GLN A 69 -10.41 17.37 5.54
CA GLN A 69 -10.52 16.59 4.30
C GLN A 69 -10.49 15.07 4.54
N ALA A 70 -10.09 14.63 5.73
CA ALA A 70 -10.06 13.22 6.12
C ALA A 70 -11.44 12.69 6.51
N VAL A 71 -12.40 13.53 6.94
CA VAL A 71 -13.65 13.10 7.58
C VAL A 71 -14.45 12.11 6.70
N ASN A 72 -14.56 12.35 5.39
CA ASN A 72 -15.29 11.45 4.50
C ASN A 72 -14.62 10.08 4.26
N LYS A 73 -13.30 9.95 4.43
CA LYS A 73 -12.58 8.65 4.38
C LYS A 73 -12.40 8.04 5.78
N PHE A 74 -12.52 8.85 6.84
CA PHE A 74 -12.27 8.50 8.25
C PHE A 74 -13.52 7.91 8.95
N VAL A 75 -14.71 8.42 8.62
CA VAL A 75 -15.99 7.99 9.24
C VAL A 75 -16.35 6.53 8.92
N TYR A 76 -15.94 5.99 7.78
CA TYR A 76 -16.23 4.60 7.39
C TYR A 76 -15.33 3.55 8.06
N LYS A 77 -14.30 3.96 8.81
CA LYS A 77 -13.33 3.03 9.43
C LYS A 77 -13.58 2.76 10.92
N PHE A 78 -14.51 3.47 11.56
CA PHE A 78 -14.85 3.26 12.96
C PHE A 78 -16.31 2.81 13.11
N VAL A 79 -16.49 1.60 13.63
CA VAL A 79 -17.80 1.08 14.05
C VAL A 79 -18.04 1.55 15.51
N ASP A 80 -19.26 2.02 15.81
CA ASP A 80 -19.73 2.46 17.14
C ASP A 80 -19.06 3.75 17.69
N ALA A 81 -19.16 4.86 16.95
CA ALA A 81 -18.65 6.18 17.34
C ALA A 81 -19.65 7.34 17.12
N VAL A 82 -19.59 8.35 17.98
CA VAL A 82 -20.32 9.62 17.94
C VAL A 82 -19.33 10.73 17.66
N PHE A 83 -19.59 11.57 16.66
CA PHE A 83 -18.74 12.68 16.27
C PHE A 83 -19.44 14.01 16.62
N ILE A 84 -18.77 14.90 17.36
CA ILE A 84 -19.29 16.21 17.78
C ILE A 84 -18.37 17.30 17.22
N LEU A 85 -18.90 18.21 16.40
CA LEU A 85 -18.18 19.34 15.79
C LEU A 85 -18.51 20.67 16.51
N PHE A 86 -17.48 21.45 16.87
CA PHE A 86 -17.63 22.77 17.51
C PHE A 86 -16.87 23.90 16.82
N ALA A 87 -17.48 25.09 16.88
CA ALA A 87 -16.87 26.38 16.63
C ALA A 87 -16.96 27.28 17.89
N LYS A 88 -15.84 27.90 18.26
CA LYS A 88 -15.71 29.21 18.96
C LYS A 88 -15.50 29.39 20.47
N ASN A 89 -15.52 28.41 21.38
CA ASN A 89 -14.98 28.68 22.74
C ASN A 89 -14.63 27.44 23.60
N PHE A 90 -13.35 27.28 23.93
CA PHE A 90 -12.80 26.07 24.59
C PHE A 90 -13.28 25.89 26.05
N SER A 91 -13.42 26.98 26.81
CA SER A 91 -13.75 26.94 28.25
C SER A 91 -15.20 26.51 28.53
N ALA A 92 -16.18 27.06 27.81
CA ALA A 92 -17.60 26.78 28.04
C ALA A 92 -18.02 25.35 27.61
N THR A 93 -17.23 24.75 26.71
CA THR A 93 -17.48 23.43 26.15
C THR A 93 -17.24 22.32 27.18
N ILE A 94 -16.19 22.43 28.01
CA ILE A 94 -15.85 21.45 29.06
C ILE A 94 -16.91 21.43 30.16
N ASP A 95 -17.32 22.62 30.63
CA ASP A 95 -18.36 22.75 31.66
C ASP A 95 -19.70 22.14 31.20
N THR A 96 -19.97 22.10 29.90
CA THR A 96 -21.18 21.50 29.35
C THR A 96 -21.14 19.97 29.38
N PHE A 97 -20.01 19.33 29.06
CA PHE A 97 -19.87 17.87 29.13
C PHE A 97 -19.98 17.33 30.57
N ASP A 98 -19.38 18.04 31.53
CA ASP A 98 -19.48 17.69 32.96
C ASP A 98 -20.93 17.80 33.47
N ASN A 99 -21.68 18.81 33.01
CA ASN A 99 -23.09 19.00 33.39
C ASN A 99 -24.04 17.91 32.84
N PHE A 100 -23.66 17.17 31.79
CA PHE A 100 -24.47 16.06 31.25
C PHE A 100 -24.04 14.67 31.74
N GLY A 101 -22.95 14.54 32.51
CA GLY A 101 -22.51 13.27 33.11
C GLY A 101 -22.07 12.21 32.08
N ILE A 102 -21.55 12.63 30.93
CA ILE A 102 -21.20 11.74 29.82
C ILE A 102 -19.71 11.36 29.91
N PRO A 103 -19.34 10.06 29.96
CA PRO A 103 -17.94 9.64 30.08
C PRO A 103 -17.23 9.70 28.71
N PRO A 104 -16.12 10.46 28.56
CA PRO A 104 -15.39 10.50 27.31
C PRO A 104 -14.41 9.32 27.21
N ARG A 105 -14.51 8.52 26.13
CA ARG A 105 -13.49 7.54 25.75
C ARG A 105 -12.85 7.99 24.42
N LYS A 106 -11.63 8.51 24.51
CA LYS A 106 -10.73 9.05 23.46
C LYS A 106 -11.17 10.37 22.81
N ILE A 107 -10.51 11.48 23.18
CA ILE A 107 -10.69 12.81 22.55
C ILE A 107 -9.60 13.02 21.49
N ILE A 108 -9.86 13.80 20.42
CA ILE A 108 -8.88 14.12 19.38
C ILE A 108 -8.95 15.64 18.98
N LEU A 109 -8.07 16.53 19.48
CA LEU A 109 -7.78 17.93 19.11
C LEU A 109 -7.04 18.20 17.78
N TRP A 110 -7.51 18.97 16.81
CA TRP A 110 -6.82 19.24 15.52
C TRP A 110 -5.72 20.37 15.47
N SER A 111 -4.79 20.32 14.49
CA SER A 111 -3.83 21.38 14.10
C SER A 111 -3.63 21.40 12.58
N ALA A 112 -3.74 22.59 11.98
CA ALA A 112 -3.86 22.80 10.53
C ALA A 112 -2.55 22.70 9.72
N ASN A 113 -1.38 22.50 10.32
CA ASN A 113 -0.12 22.88 9.67
C ASN A 113 0.85 21.78 9.27
N ASN A 114 0.54 20.49 9.41
CA ASN A 114 1.46 19.44 8.94
C ASN A 114 0.95 18.72 7.70
N SER A 115 1.84 18.67 6.70
CA SER A 115 1.80 17.90 5.46
C SER A 115 0.83 16.69 5.48
N PRO A 116 -0.12 16.57 4.53
CA PRO A 116 -1.04 15.42 4.48
C PRO A 116 -0.28 14.08 4.50
N GLY A 117 -0.48 13.26 5.54
CA GLY A 117 0.08 11.90 5.65
C GLY A 117 0.96 11.61 6.86
N ILE A 118 1.45 12.62 7.60
CA ILE A 118 2.18 12.44 8.87
C ILE A 118 1.24 12.81 10.03
N ILE A 119 1.00 11.87 10.94
CA ILE A 119 0.24 12.08 12.18
C ILE A 119 1.23 11.96 13.33
N GLN A 120 1.20 12.90 14.27
CA GLN A 120 1.98 12.80 15.50
C GLN A 120 1.04 12.86 16.68
N PHE A 121 1.21 11.94 17.62
CA PHE A 121 0.44 11.90 18.85
C PHE A 121 1.28 11.42 20.04
N VAL A 122 0.69 11.40 21.23
CA VAL A 122 1.33 10.91 22.45
C VAL A 122 0.44 9.84 23.06
N ASP A 123 0.95 8.61 23.17
CA ASP A 123 0.24 7.47 23.71
C ASP A 123 -0.01 7.61 25.23
N ALA A 124 -0.86 6.76 25.80
CA ALA A 124 -1.29 6.80 27.18
C ALA A 124 -0.14 6.69 28.20
N ASP A 125 0.97 6.06 27.82
CA ASP A 125 2.18 5.92 28.63
C ASP A 125 3.16 7.11 28.50
N GLY A 126 2.82 8.12 27.70
CA GLY A 126 3.66 9.29 27.42
C GLY A 126 4.62 9.11 26.24
N THR A 127 4.61 7.95 25.56
CA THR A 127 5.41 7.71 24.35
C THR A 127 4.93 8.61 23.22
N LYS A 128 5.84 9.34 22.55
CA LYS A 128 5.48 10.07 21.34
C LYS A 128 5.37 9.07 20.18
N VAL A 129 4.27 9.08 19.44
CA VAL A 129 4.04 8.19 18.29
C VAL A 129 3.97 9.04 17.03
N VAL A 130 4.68 8.62 15.98
CA VAL A 130 4.64 9.21 14.65
C VAL A 130 4.09 8.17 13.68
N CYS A 131 2.95 8.45 13.06
CA CYS A 131 2.34 7.58 12.06
C CYS A 131 2.47 8.18 10.67
N PHE A 132 2.86 7.36 9.70
CA PHE A 132 2.96 7.74 8.30
C PHE A 132 2.58 6.56 7.40
N GLU A 133 1.55 6.74 6.57
CA GLU A 133 1.07 5.72 5.60
C GLU A 133 0.85 4.31 6.20
N GLY A 134 0.39 4.24 7.45
CA GLY A 134 0.14 2.97 8.15
C GLY A 134 1.35 2.36 8.86
N LEU A 135 2.51 3.01 8.82
CA LEU A 135 3.66 2.70 9.68
C LEU A 135 3.61 3.55 10.95
N GLU A 136 3.86 2.95 12.11
CA GLU A 136 3.88 3.62 13.42
C GLU A 136 5.30 3.58 14.00
N PHE A 137 5.81 4.73 14.43
CA PHE A 137 7.12 4.88 15.06
C PHE A 137 6.94 5.38 16.50
N HIS A 138 7.39 4.60 17.47
CA HIS A 138 7.30 4.92 18.89
C HIS A 138 8.61 5.56 19.36
N VAL A 139 8.56 6.85 19.67
CA VAL A 139 9.68 7.67 20.14
C VAL A 139 9.63 7.74 21.66
N LYS A 140 10.41 6.88 22.33
CA LYS A 140 10.45 6.76 23.80
C LYS A 140 11.64 7.49 24.42
N ASN A 141 12.71 7.69 23.66
CA ASN A 141 13.93 8.34 24.13
C ASN A 141 14.61 9.17 23.03
N GLN A 142 15.70 9.87 23.37
CA GLN A 142 16.43 10.71 22.43
C GLN A 142 17.03 9.92 21.25
N SER A 143 17.48 8.68 21.46
CA SER A 143 17.99 7.85 20.36
C SER A 143 16.89 7.46 19.37
N ASP A 144 15.66 7.23 19.83
CA ASP A 144 14.51 7.01 18.95
C ASP A 144 14.19 8.28 18.15
N ALA A 145 14.31 9.45 18.77
CA ALA A 145 14.12 10.73 18.09
C ALA A 145 15.21 10.96 17.03
N ASP A 146 16.48 10.69 17.36
CA ASP A 146 17.61 10.81 16.43
C ASP A 146 17.51 9.80 15.27
N PHE A 147 16.86 8.66 15.49
CA PHE A 147 16.55 7.66 14.45
C PHE A 147 15.36 8.08 13.57
N VAL A 148 14.28 8.58 14.16
CA VAL A 148 13.03 8.90 13.45
C VAL A 148 13.10 10.24 12.71
N SER A 149 13.82 11.24 13.22
CA SER A 149 13.92 12.57 12.61
C SER A 149 14.50 12.58 11.18
N PRO A 150 15.60 11.89 10.87
CA PRO A 150 16.09 11.78 9.48
C PRO A 150 15.10 11.07 8.56
N ILE A 151 14.35 10.10 9.08
CA ILE A 151 13.32 9.37 8.33
C ILE A 151 12.18 10.32 7.98
N ILE A 152 11.65 11.07 8.94
CA ILE A 152 10.60 12.09 8.71
C ILE A 152 11.07 13.10 7.66
N LYS A 153 12.26 13.68 7.84
CA LYS A 153 12.80 14.67 6.91
C LYS A 153 12.93 14.11 5.49
N ARG A 154 13.45 12.88 5.36
CA ARG A 154 13.55 12.21 4.05
C ARG A 154 12.19 11.97 3.42
N LEU A 155 11.17 11.62 4.21
CA LEU A 155 9.80 11.42 3.73
C LEU A 155 9.14 12.74 3.30
N GLU A 156 9.38 13.83 4.03
CA GLU A 156 8.92 15.17 3.66
C GLU A 156 9.58 15.66 2.36
N ASP A 157 10.90 15.49 2.24
CA ASP A 157 11.67 15.81 1.04
C ASP A 157 11.19 14.97 -0.15
N GLN A 158 10.97 13.68 0.06
CA GLN A 158 10.42 12.78 -0.96
C GLN A 158 9.02 13.19 -1.38
N LYS A 159 8.15 13.59 -0.45
CA LYS A 159 6.78 14.02 -0.76
C LYS A 159 6.76 15.33 -1.52
N HIS A 160 7.59 16.31 -1.13
CA HIS A 160 7.72 17.56 -1.87
C HIS A 160 8.22 17.31 -3.29
N LEU A 161 9.24 16.46 -3.42
CA LEU A 161 9.71 15.99 -4.72
C LEU A 161 8.58 15.29 -5.49
N TYR A 162 7.83 14.38 -4.84
CA TYR A 162 6.73 13.63 -5.45
C TYR A 162 5.60 14.54 -5.98
N ASN A 163 5.26 15.58 -5.23
CA ASN A 163 4.23 16.56 -5.61
C ASN A 163 4.69 17.45 -6.77
N MET A 164 5.92 17.96 -6.73
CA MET A 164 6.51 18.73 -7.82
C MET A 164 6.64 17.89 -9.10
N LEU A 165 7.05 16.64 -8.93
CA LEU A 165 7.12 15.65 -9.99
C LEU A 165 5.72 15.32 -10.56
N ARG A 166 4.68 15.25 -9.72
CA ARG A 166 3.29 14.97 -10.14
C ARG A 166 2.77 15.98 -11.14
N GLU A 167 2.93 17.29 -10.90
CA GLU A 167 2.48 18.34 -11.82
C GLU A 167 3.17 18.25 -13.18
N GLN A 168 4.43 17.82 -13.21
CA GLN A 168 5.21 17.62 -14.43
C GLN A 168 4.90 16.28 -15.12
N TYR A 169 4.52 15.26 -14.36
CA TYR A 169 4.26 13.91 -14.87
C TYR A 169 2.86 13.69 -15.39
N VAL A 170 1.86 14.47 -14.95
CA VAL A 170 0.48 14.34 -15.49
C VAL A 170 0.45 14.54 -17.02
N PRO A 171 1.04 15.61 -17.60
CA PRO A 171 1.09 15.77 -19.05
C PRO A 171 1.83 14.64 -19.76
N PHE A 172 2.95 14.18 -19.19
CA PHE A 172 3.73 13.08 -19.75
C PHE A 172 2.97 11.76 -19.73
N LEU A 173 2.27 11.44 -18.63
CA LEU A 173 1.46 10.25 -18.51
C LEU A 173 0.28 10.26 -19.47
N LYS A 174 -0.43 11.39 -19.59
CA LYS A 174 -1.51 11.56 -20.58
C LYS A 174 -1.00 11.35 -22.00
N HIS A 175 0.17 11.92 -22.33
CA HIS A 175 0.80 11.71 -23.63
C HIS A 175 1.17 10.24 -23.87
N MET A 176 1.86 9.61 -22.92
CA MET A 176 2.24 8.19 -23.00
C MET A 176 1.02 7.29 -23.15
N TYR A 177 -0.03 7.52 -22.36
CA TYR A 177 -1.28 6.79 -22.43
C TYR A 177 -1.92 6.92 -23.82
N ARG A 178 -2.00 8.14 -24.38
CA ARG A 178 -2.49 8.34 -25.74
C ARG A 178 -1.68 7.57 -26.78
N GLN A 179 -0.36 7.58 -26.68
CA GLN A 179 0.52 6.87 -27.63
C GLN A 179 0.38 5.35 -27.53
N LEU A 180 0.32 4.80 -26.32
CA LEU A 180 0.30 3.35 -26.10
C LEU A 180 -1.11 2.75 -26.23
N MET A 181 -2.13 3.51 -25.86
CA MET A 181 -3.53 3.05 -25.75
C MET A 181 -4.41 3.50 -26.90
N GLY A 182 -4.00 4.52 -27.66
CA GLY A 182 -4.78 5.10 -28.75
C GLY A 182 -5.99 5.94 -28.32
N ARG A 183 -6.08 6.32 -27.03
CA ARG A 183 -7.19 7.08 -26.44
C ARG A 183 -6.71 7.98 -25.31
N GLU A 184 -7.49 8.99 -24.97
CA GLU A 184 -7.15 9.94 -23.90
C GLU A 184 -7.31 9.32 -22.50
N LEU A 185 -6.50 9.80 -21.55
CA LEU A 185 -6.55 9.40 -20.14
C LEU A 185 -7.39 10.39 -19.33
N ASP A 186 -8.52 9.93 -18.79
CA ASP A 186 -9.32 10.70 -17.83
C ASP A 186 -8.85 10.40 -16.39
N LEU A 187 -8.18 11.38 -15.77
CA LEU A 187 -7.72 11.31 -14.38
C LEU A 187 -8.72 11.95 -13.40
N ASP A 188 -9.65 12.74 -13.89
CA ASP A 188 -10.63 13.44 -13.06
C ASP A 188 -11.80 12.52 -12.73
N ASN A 189 -12.16 11.62 -13.67
CA ASN A 189 -13.19 10.60 -13.50
C ASN A 189 -12.76 9.25 -14.11
N PRO A 190 -11.71 8.58 -13.56
CA PRO A 190 -11.21 7.32 -14.09
C PRO A 190 -12.23 6.20 -13.90
N LYS A 191 -12.60 5.52 -15.00
CA LYS A 191 -13.64 4.47 -14.99
C LYS A 191 -13.04 3.10 -15.22
N THR A 192 -12.22 3.00 -16.25
CA THR A 192 -11.64 1.75 -16.72
C THR A 192 -10.47 1.30 -15.84
N TYR A 193 -10.15 0.00 -15.85
CA TYR A 193 -9.03 -0.56 -15.11
C TYR A 193 -7.74 0.19 -15.43
N THR A 194 -7.44 0.36 -16.72
CA THR A 194 -6.23 1.06 -17.18
C THR A 194 -6.15 2.52 -16.72
N GLU A 195 -7.26 3.27 -16.77
CA GLU A 195 -7.33 4.63 -16.20
C GLU A 195 -7.07 4.62 -14.69
N LYS A 196 -7.71 3.70 -13.95
CA LYS A 196 -7.57 3.60 -12.49
C LYS A 196 -6.17 3.17 -12.06
N ILE A 197 -5.50 2.27 -12.79
CA ILE A 197 -4.09 1.94 -12.53
C ILE A 197 -3.20 3.17 -12.75
N ASN A 198 -3.42 3.92 -13.83
CA ASN A 198 -2.66 5.15 -14.08
C ASN A 198 -2.95 6.24 -13.03
N TRP A 199 -4.17 6.32 -12.51
CA TRP A 199 -4.51 7.15 -11.36
C TRP A 199 -3.73 6.71 -10.11
N LEU A 200 -3.72 5.40 -9.80
CA LEU A 200 -3.01 4.87 -8.63
C LEU A 200 -1.49 5.14 -8.70
N LYS A 201 -0.86 5.06 -9.87
CA LYS A 201 0.56 5.42 -10.05
C LYS A 201 0.87 6.86 -9.62
N LEU A 202 -0.03 7.80 -9.92
CA LEU A 202 0.16 9.22 -9.61
C LEU A 202 -0.24 9.60 -8.19
N TYR A 203 -1.35 9.04 -7.71
CA TYR A 203 -2.03 9.51 -6.51
C TYR A 203 -1.96 8.56 -5.31
N ASP A 204 -1.60 7.29 -5.53
CA ASP A 204 -1.52 6.25 -4.51
C ASP A 204 -0.19 5.50 -4.58
N SER A 205 0.91 6.23 -4.75
CA SER A 205 2.24 5.66 -4.69
C SER A 205 2.88 6.05 -3.37
N THR A 206 2.99 5.06 -2.50
CA THR A 206 3.32 5.22 -1.09
C THR A 206 4.68 4.57 -0.81
N PRO A 207 5.50 5.11 0.11
CA PRO A 207 6.61 4.37 0.72
C PRO A 207 6.32 2.92 1.09
N LEU A 208 5.10 2.59 1.54
CA LEU A 208 4.72 1.18 1.73
C LEU A 208 4.77 0.39 0.41
N LYS A 209 4.17 0.89 -0.68
CA LYS A 209 4.28 0.24 -2.01
C LYS A 209 5.71 0.17 -2.50
N GLY A 210 6.54 1.18 -2.22
CA GLY A 210 7.98 1.14 -2.48
C GLY A 210 8.66 -0.04 -1.79
N ARG A 211 8.46 -0.19 -0.48
CA ARG A 211 8.96 -1.33 0.30
C ARG A 211 8.46 -2.68 -0.22
N LEU A 212 7.19 -2.77 -0.62
CA LEU A 212 6.61 -4.04 -1.06
C LEU A 212 6.95 -4.40 -2.51
N SER A 213 7.39 -3.45 -3.33
CA SER A 213 7.93 -3.71 -4.67
C SER A 213 9.43 -4.02 -4.67
N ASP A 214 10.12 -3.72 -3.57
CA ASP A 214 11.50 -4.13 -3.33
C ASP A 214 11.57 -5.64 -3.04
N LYS A 215 12.18 -6.40 -3.95
CA LYS A 215 12.36 -7.86 -3.82
C LYS A 215 13.14 -8.28 -2.57
N TYR A 216 13.87 -7.37 -1.94
CA TYR A 216 14.59 -7.60 -0.70
C TYR A 216 13.73 -7.25 0.53
N SER A 217 13.30 -6.00 0.69
CA SER A 217 12.58 -5.58 1.91
C SER A 217 11.11 -6.02 2.00
N VAL A 218 10.49 -6.50 0.91
CA VAL A 218 9.18 -7.16 0.94
C VAL A 218 9.20 -8.43 1.80
N ARG A 219 10.36 -9.08 1.92
CA ARG A 219 10.52 -10.35 2.62
C ARG A 219 10.12 -10.24 4.09
N ASP A 220 10.51 -9.16 4.77
CA ASP A 220 10.14 -8.95 6.17
C ASP A 220 8.62 -8.80 6.34
N TYR A 221 7.95 -8.12 5.40
CA TYR A 221 6.50 -7.98 5.40
C TYR A 221 5.81 -9.33 5.22
N VAL A 222 6.28 -10.15 4.28
CA VAL A 222 5.73 -11.49 4.04
C VAL A 222 5.96 -12.41 5.24
N ALA A 223 7.16 -12.38 5.82
CA ALA A 223 7.51 -13.18 6.99
C ALA A 223 6.60 -12.85 8.19
N ASP A 224 6.36 -11.56 8.44
CA ASP A 224 5.44 -11.08 9.50
C ASP A 224 3.98 -11.50 9.24
N LYS A 225 3.51 -11.38 7.99
CA LYS A 225 2.09 -11.55 7.68
C LYS A 225 1.66 -12.99 7.45
N ILE A 226 2.48 -13.80 6.78
CA ILE A 226 2.09 -15.13 6.33
C ILE A 226 3.12 -16.23 6.64
N GLY A 227 4.25 -15.87 7.25
CA GLY A 227 5.30 -16.80 7.67
C GLY A 227 6.54 -16.78 6.78
N ALA A 228 7.71 -16.88 7.40
CA ALA A 228 9.00 -16.88 6.70
C ALA A 228 9.21 -18.15 5.85
N ASP A 229 8.54 -19.24 6.19
CA ASP A 229 8.54 -20.51 5.44
C ASP A 229 7.89 -20.39 4.05
N LYS A 230 7.13 -19.31 3.81
CA LYS A 230 6.55 -18.98 2.50
C LYS A 230 7.51 -18.24 1.58
N LEU A 231 8.70 -17.88 2.06
CA LEU A 231 9.72 -17.22 1.26
C LEU A 231 10.71 -18.22 0.69
N LYS A 232 11.07 -18.03 -0.58
CA LYS A 232 12.20 -18.74 -1.17
C LYS A 232 13.50 -18.36 -0.45
N PRO A 233 14.47 -19.28 -0.28
CA PRO A 233 15.74 -18.95 0.34
C PRO A 233 16.48 -17.83 -0.40
N LEU A 234 16.85 -16.81 0.38
CA LEU A 234 17.74 -15.74 -0.05
C LEU A 234 19.17 -16.17 0.28
N LEU A 235 20.03 -16.21 -0.73
CA LEU A 235 21.42 -16.65 -0.60
C LEU A 235 22.36 -15.50 -0.25
N GLY A 236 21.97 -14.26 -0.59
CA GLY A 236 22.72 -13.06 -0.23
C GLY A 236 22.13 -11.78 -0.81
N ALA A 237 22.59 -10.65 -0.30
CA ALA A 237 22.23 -9.31 -0.77
C ALA A 237 23.41 -8.35 -0.58
N TRP A 238 23.73 -7.59 -1.63
CA TRP A 238 24.93 -6.75 -1.70
C TRP A 238 24.61 -5.38 -2.30
N ASP A 239 25.41 -4.36 -1.98
CA ASP A 239 25.23 -3.02 -2.52
C ASP A 239 25.90 -2.87 -3.91
N SER A 240 26.81 -3.78 -4.28
CA SER A 240 27.47 -3.81 -5.60
C SER A 240 27.73 -5.23 -6.11
N PHE A 241 28.02 -5.37 -7.41
CA PHE A 241 28.42 -6.67 -7.99
C PHE A 241 29.74 -7.20 -7.42
N ASP A 242 30.66 -6.30 -7.06
CA ASP A 242 32.00 -6.62 -6.55
C ASP A 242 32.00 -7.23 -5.14
N GLU A 243 30.94 -6.99 -4.38
CA GLU A 243 30.79 -7.53 -3.02
C GLU A 243 30.26 -8.98 -3.01
N ILE A 244 29.84 -9.51 -4.15
CA ILE A 244 29.25 -10.86 -4.23
C ILE A 244 30.34 -11.91 -4.00
N ASP A 245 30.19 -12.69 -2.93
CA ASP A 245 30.97 -13.90 -2.69
C ASP A 245 30.40 -15.06 -3.53
N PHE A 246 30.93 -15.23 -4.73
CA PHE A 246 30.51 -16.30 -5.63
C PHE A 246 30.93 -17.70 -5.15
N ASP A 247 31.94 -17.81 -4.29
CA ASP A 247 32.39 -19.10 -3.77
C ASP A 247 31.39 -19.67 -2.75
N ALA A 248 30.76 -18.79 -1.96
CA ALA A 248 29.66 -19.15 -1.05
C ALA A 248 28.35 -19.54 -1.76
N LEU A 249 28.17 -19.15 -3.03
CA LEU A 249 26.95 -19.45 -3.79
C LEU A 249 26.92 -20.90 -4.33
N PRO A 250 25.74 -21.56 -4.38
CA PRO A 250 25.58 -22.89 -4.98
C PRO A 250 25.85 -22.87 -6.49
N ASN A 251 25.90 -24.03 -7.14
CA ASN A 251 26.12 -24.09 -8.60
C ASN A 251 24.95 -23.51 -9.42
N LYS A 252 23.75 -23.41 -8.83
CA LYS A 252 22.54 -22.87 -9.47
C LYS A 252 21.87 -21.82 -8.60
N PHE A 253 21.63 -20.63 -9.15
CA PHE A 253 20.98 -19.52 -8.45
C PHE A 253 20.43 -18.50 -9.46
N ALA A 254 19.65 -17.53 -8.97
CA ALA A 254 19.23 -16.38 -9.75
C ALA A 254 19.78 -15.09 -9.14
N LEU A 255 20.58 -14.33 -9.90
CA LEU A 255 20.96 -12.96 -9.53
C LEU A 255 19.88 -12.00 -10.00
N LYS A 256 19.51 -11.04 -9.16
CA LYS A 256 18.49 -10.04 -9.49
C LYS A 256 18.87 -8.67 -8.93
N CYS A 257 18.48 -7.61 -9.62
CA CYS A 257 18.33 -6.31 -8.96
C CYS A 257 16.95 -6.26 -8.29
N ASN A 258 16.90 -5.70 -7.09
CA ASN A 258 15.69 -5.71 -6.28
C ASN A 258 14.62 -4.68 -6.70
N HIS A 259 15.01 -3.66 -7.46
CA HIS A 259 14.22 -2.44 -7.71
C HIS A 259 13.57 -2.37 -9.11
N GLY A 260 13.28 -3.50 -9.75
CA GLY A 260 12.62 -3.48 -11.07
C GLY A 260 12.17 -4.83 -11.58
N SER A 261 11.62 -4.84 -12.81
CA SER A 261 11.22 -6.06 -13.53
C SER A 261 12.22 -6.42 -14.62
N GLY A 262 12.32 -7.71 -14.96
CA GLY A 262 13.23 -8.20 -16.01
C GLY A 262 14.73 -8.12 -15.68
N MET A 263 15.12 -7.57 -14.54
CA MET A 263 16.51 -7.42 -14.09
C MET A 263 17.01 -8.69 -13.40
N ASN A 264 17.13 -9.79 -14.15
CA ASN A 264 17.53 -11.10 -13.64
C ASN A 264 18.57 -11.79 -14.53
N ILE A 265 19.48 -12.54 -13.89
CA ILE A 265 20.41 -13.46 -14.53
C ILE A 265 20.19 -14.83 -13.90
N ILE A 266 19.72 -15.78 -14.70
CA ILE A 266 19.52 -17.17 -14.26
C ILE A 266 20.82 -17.94 -14.48
N VAL A 267 21.42 -18.39 -13.38
CA VAL A 267 22.68 -19.16 -13.39
C VAL A 267 22.33 -20.63 -13.18
N LYS A 268 22.39 -21.41 -14.27
CA LYS A 268 22.15 -22.87 -14.25
C LYS A 268 23.42 -23.69 -14.06
N ASP A 269 24.57 -23.07 -14.28
CA ASP A 269 25.89 -23.61 -13.99
C ASP A 269 26.85 -22.46 -13.72
N LYS A 270 27.33 -22.34 -12.48
CA LYS A 270 28.19 -21.24 -12.01
C LYS A 270 29.49 -21.16 -12.82
N ASN A 271 30.02 -22.30 -13.25
CA ASN A 271 31.26 -22.38 -14.03
C ASN A 271 31.11 -21.83 -15.46
N SER A 272 29.87 -21.73 -15.97
CA SER A 272 29.57 -21.19 -17.29
C SER A 272 29.20 -19.70 -17.28
N LEU A 273 29.14 -19.07 -16.09
CA LEU A 273 28.74 -17.68 -15.95
C LEU A 273 29.83 -16.74 -16.52
N ASP A 274 29.47 -15.96 -17.54
CA ASP A 274 30.31 -14.85 -18.00
C ASP A 274 30.29 -13.72 -16.95
N MET A 275 31.31 -13.72 -16.09
CA MET A 275 31.46 -12.76 -14.99
C MET A 275 31.54 -11.31 -15.47
N ARG A 276 32.15 -11.06 -16.63
CA ARG A 276 32.26 -9.70 -17.18
C ARG A 276 30.89 -9.22 -17.65
N GLN A 277 30.18 -10.03 -18.41
CA GLN A 277 28.85 -9.67 -18.89
C GLN A 277 27.84 -9.53 -17.73
N ALA A 278 27.91 -10.41 -16.73
CA ALA A 278 27.04 -10.34 -15.55
C ALA A 278 27.25 -9.04 -14.78
N ARG A 279 28.52 -8.66 -14.57
CA ARG A 279 28.93 -7.39 -13.94
C ARG A 279 28.39 -6.18 -14.70
N GLU A 280 28.61 -6.12 -16.01
CA GLU A 280 28.16 -5.00 -16.86
C GLU A 280 26.65 -4.83 -16.79
N LYS A 281 25.90 -5.94 -16.92
CA LYS A 281 24.42 -5.93 -16.84
C LYS A 281 23.93 -5.45 -15.47
N ILE A 282 24.46 -6.02 -14.39
CA ILE A 282 24.03 -5.68 -13.04
C ILE A 282 24.36 -4.23 -12.71
N ASN A 283 25.55 -3.74 -13.05
CA ASN A 283 25.93 -2.34 -12.82
C ASN A 283 25.03 -1.38 -13.62
N ALA A 284 24.69 -1.72 -14.87
CA ALA A 284 23.74 -0.94 -15.66
C ALA A 284 22.34 -0.91 -15.02
N TRP A 285 21.85 -2.04 -14.51
CA TRP A 285 20.56 -2.10 -13.81
C TRP A 285 20.56 -1.33 -12.49
N LEU A 286 21.63 -1.44 -11.69
CA LEU A 286 21.80 -0.66 -10.46
C LEU A 286 21.85 0.86 -10.73
N ALA A 287 22.39 1.29 -11.86
CA ALA A 287 22.38 2.69 -12.26
C ALA A 287 20.99 3.17 -12.77
N THR A 288 20.14 2.25 -13.23
CA THR A 288 18.84 2.57 -13.83
C THR A 288 17.79 2.90 -12.78
N ASP A 289 17.10 4.04 -12.96
CA ASP A 289 15.84 4.32 -12.25
C ASP A 289 14.67 3.67 -12.97
N TYR A 290 14.36 2.43 -12.59
CA TYR A 290 13.31 1.63 -13.24
C TYR A 290 11.92 2.29 -13.15
N GLY A 291 11.61 2.98 -12.06
CA GLY A 291 10.30 3.60 -11.86
C GLY A 291 9.97 4.65 -12.93
N MET A 292 10.99 5.26 -13.54
CA MET A 292 10.83 6.25 -14.60
C MET A 292 10.43 5.65 -15.96
N SER A 293 10.57 4.34 -16.17
CA SER A 293 10.25 3.71 -17.47
C SER A 293 8.76 3.82 -17.82
N TYR A 294 7.87 3.62 -16.84
CA TYR A 294 6.41 3.67 -17.03
C TYR A 294 5.68 4.46 -15.92
N LEU A 295 6.42 5.32 -15.23
CA LEU A 295 5.98 6.09 -14.05
C LEU A 295 5.46 5.22 -12.90
N GLU A 296 6.11 4.08 -12.69
CA GLU A 296 5.94 3.23 -11.51
C GLU A 296 6.90 3.70 -10.41
N LEU A 297 6.66 4.91 -9.90
CA LEU A 297 7.63 5.64 -9.06
C LEU A 297 7.87 4.99 -7.68
N ASN A 298 7.05 4.03 -7.28
CA ASN A 298 7.33 3.17 -6.11
C ASN A 298 8.69 2.47 -6.24
N TYR A 299 9.11 2.07 -7.45
CA TYR A 299 10.43 1.48 -7.68
C TYR A 299 11.57 2.48 -7.46
N SER A 300 11.33 3.78 -7.69
CA SER A 300 12.32 4.84 -7.47
C SER A 300 12.61 5.08 -5.98
N LEU A 301 11.74 4.61 -5.08
CA LEU A 301 11.93 4.69 -3.63
C LEU A 301 12.86 3.58 -3.09
N VAL A 302 13.13 2.55 -3.89
CA VAL A 302 13.84 1.35 -3.44
C VAL A 302 15.35 1.60 -3.35
N LYS A 303 15.97 1.28 -2.20
CA LYS A 303 17.43 1.19 -2.12
C LYS A 303 17.89 0.00 -2.96
N ARG A 304 18.64 0.30 -4.02
CA ARG A 304 19.06 -0.66 -5.03
C ARG A 304 20.11 -1.61 -4.47
N LYS A 305 19.91 -2.91 -4.68
CA LYS A 305 20.75 -4.01 -4.23
C LYS A 305 20.80 -5.09 -5.29
N VAL A 306 21.90 -5.84 -5.29
CA VAL A 306 21.98 -7.14 -5.96
C VAL A 306 21.58 -8.22 -4.96
N ILE A 307 20.66 -9.10 -5.33
CA ILE A 307 20.27 -10.25 -4.52
C ILE A 307 20.53 -11.56 -5.26
N ALA A 308 20.85 -12.61 -4.51
CA ALA A 308 20.88 -13.99 -5.01
C ALA A 308 19.75 -14.80 -4.36
N GLU A 309 18.89 -15.40 -5.17
CA GLU A 309 17.85 -16.34 -4.71
C GLU A 309 18.20 -17.77 -5.14
N GLN A 310 17.73 -18.75 -4.35
CA GLN A 310 17.82 -20.15 -4.74
C GLN A 310 17.10 -20.40 -6.08
N TYR A 311 17.73 -21.20 -6.95
CA TYR A 311 17.12 -21.63 -8.21
C TYR A 311 15.95 -22.59 -7.98
N ILE A 312 14.83 -22.37 -8.66
CA ILE A 312 13.65 -23.24 -8.63
C ILE A 312 13.72 -24.20 -9.81
N SER A 313 14.06 -25.46 -9.55
CA SER A 313 14.22 -26.51 -10.58
C SER A 313 12.92 -26.81 -11.34
N GLU A 314 11.78 -26.71 -10.67
CA GLU A 314 10.45 -27.04 -11.17
C GLU A 314 10.01 -26.12 -12.33
N VAL A 315 10.68 -24.97 -12.51
CA VAL A 315 10.52 -24.11 -13.69
C VAL A 315 10.86 -24.87 -14.98
N GLU A 316 11.83 -25.80 -14.94
CA GLU A 316 12.22 -26.59 -16.11
C GLU A 316 11.13 -27.58 -16.55
N THR A 317 10.24 -27.95 -15.63
CA THR A 317 9.10 -28.84 -15.86
C THR A 317 7.79 -28.11 -16.10
N GLY A 318 7.81 -26.77 -16.22
CA GLY A 318 6.62 -25.96 -16.53
C GLY A 318 5.80 -25.56 -15.30
N LEU A 319 6.47 -25.00 -14.28
CA LEU A 319 5.84 -24.42 -13.09
C LEU A 319 4.74 -23.40 -13.44
N TYR A 320 3.60 -23.51 -12.75
CA TYR A 320 2.55 -22.51 -12.82
C TYR A 320 2.85 -21.33 -11.89
N ASP A 321 2.73 -20.13 -12.43
CA ASP A 321 2.74 -18.86 -11.72
C ASP A 321 1.28 -18.44 -11.47
N TYR A 322 0.86 -18.45 -10.20
CA TYR A 322 -0.48 -18.11 -9.78
C TYR A 322 -0.52 -16.66 -9.31
N LYS A 323 -1.12 -15.79 -10.12
CA LYS A 323 -1.24 -14.37 -9.86
C LYS A 323 -2.64 -14.03 -9.37
N VAL A 324 -2.78 -13.74 -8.08
CA VAL A 324 -4.08 -13.47 -7.44
C VAL A 324 -4.31 -11.97 -7.42
N HIS A 325 -5.17 -11.49 -8.32
CA HIS A 325 -5.59 -10.09 -8.38
C HIS A 325 -6.61 -9.80 -7.28
N CYS A 326 -6.24 -8.87 -6.41
CA CYS A 326 -7.05 -8.42 -5.29
C CYS A 326 -7.54 -6.99 -5.55
N PHE A 327 -8.82 -6.77 -5.27
CA PHE A 327 -9.53 -5.52 -5.48
C PHE A 327 -10.11 -5.06 -4.15
N ASN A 328 -9.63 -3.95 -3.62
CA ASN A 328 -9.92 -3.44 -2.28
C ASN A 328 -9.64 -4.50 -1.19
N GLY A 329 -8.47 -5.13 -1.28
CA GLY A 329 -8.05 -6.20 -0.37
C GLY A 329 -8.68 -7.58 -0.59
N GLU A 330 -9.64 -7.72 -1.50
CA GLU A 330 -10.34 -9.00 -1.70
C GLU A 330 -9.89 -9.69 -2.99
N PRO A 331 -9.48 -10.97 -2.95
CA PRO A 331 -9.14 -11.73 -4.15
C PRO A 331 -10.38 -11.94 -5.02
N LYS A 332 -10.24 -11.74 -6.34
CA LYS A 332 -11.35 -11.90 -7.30
C LYS A 332 -10.97 -12.71 -8.53
N ILE A 333 -9.76 -12.52 -9.05
CA ILE A 333 -9.30 -13.14 -10.28
C ILE A 333 -7.98 -13.83 -10.00
N ILE A 334 -7.87 -15.09 -10.39
CA ILE A 334 -6.64 -15.86 -10.37
C ILE A 334 -6.20 -16.01 -11.82
N GLN A 335 -5.12 -15.33 -12.19
CA GLN A 335 -4.46 -15.54 -13.46
C GLN A 335 -3.38 -16.61 -13.26
N VAL A 336 -3.37 -17.62 -14.11
CA VAL A 336 -2.34 -18.66 -14.08
C VAL A 336 -1.54 -18.59 -15.35
N LEU A 337 -0.22 -18.50 -15.23
CA LEU A 337 0.70 -18.49 -16.36
C LEU A 337 1.61 -19.71 -16.28
N GLN A 338 1.97 -20.26 -17.43
CA GLN A 338 3.06 -21.22 -17.52
C GLN A 338 4.18 -20.61 -18.36
N THR A 339 5.32 -20.36 -17.72
CA THR A 339 6.53 -19.93 -18.43
C THR A 339 7.19 -21.15 -19.05
N GLN A 340 7.32 -21.20 -20.38
CA GLN A 340 8.18 -22.18 -21.03
C GLN A 340 9.60 -21.63 -21.18
N ASN A 341 10.56 -22.55 -21.08
CA ASN A 341 12.00 -22.35 -21.06
C ASN A 341 12.50 -21.87 -22.43
N GLN A 342 12.28 -20.61 -22.81
CA GLN A 342 13.01 -19.98 -23.94
C GLN A 342 13.52 -18.60 -23.51
N GLY A 343 14.83 -18.41 -23.63
CA GLY A 343 15.56 -17.25 -23.12
C GLY A 343 15.06 -15.91 -23.68
N PHE A 344 15.39 -14.85 -22.93
CA PHE A 344 15.18 -13.43 -23.23
C PHE A 344 13.78 -13.04 -23.72
N GLY A 345 13.00 -12.49 -22.79
CA GLY A 345 11.66 -11.95 -23.03
C GLY A 345 10.60 -12.87 -22.45
N ASN A 346 10.28 -12.64 -21.18
CA ASN A 346 9.22 -13.32 -20.43
C ASN A 346 7.87 -13.23 -21.16
N ARG A 347 7.60 -14.13 -22.11
CA ARG A 347 6.23 -14.42 -22.52
C ARG A 347 5.86 -15.76 -21.94
N ALA A 348 4.83 -15.76 -21.09
CA ALA A 348 4.18 -17.00 -20.74
C ALA A 348 3.75 -17.71 -22.02
N ALA A 349 3.93 -19.02 -22.08
CA ALA A 349 3.52 -19.79 -23.23
C ALA A 349 2.00 -19.77 -23.35
N HIS A 350 1.32 -19.88 -22.20
CA HIS A 350 -0.13 -19.83 -22.10
C HIS A 350 -0.56 -19.23 -20.76
N GLN A 351 -1.81 -18.76 -20.72
CA GLN A 351 -2.48 -18.29 -19.52
C GLN A 351 -3.91 -18.80 -19.39
N ALA A 352 -4.45 -18.79 -18.18
CA ALA A 352 -5.87 -19.01 -17.90
C ALA A 352 -6.32 -18.12 -16.74
N PHE A 353 -7.62 -17.91 -16.64
CA PHE A 353 -8.21 -17.08 -15.59
C PHE A 353 -9.33 -17.83 -14.90
N TYR A 354 -9.31 -17.78 -13.58
CA TYR A 354 -10.28 -18.42 -12.72
C TYR A 354 -10.79 -17.45 -11.66
N ASP A 355 -12.00 -17.67 -11.16
CA ASP A 355 -12.45 -17.03 -9.94
C ASP A 355 -11.92 -17.76 -8.69
N THR A 356 -12.32 -17.28 -7.50
CA THR A 356 -11.91 -17.86 -6.21
C THR A 356 -12.48 -19.25 -5.95
N THR A 357 -13.47 -19.70 -6.72
CA THR A 357 -14.04 -21.06 -6.65
C THR A 357 -13.39 -22.03 -7.64
N TRP A 358 -12.46 -21.53 -8.47
CA TRP A 358 -11.81 -22.25 -9.57
C TRP A 358 -12.70 -22.42 -10.81
N GLU A 359 -13.72 -21.58 -10.98
CA GLU A 359 -14.50 -21.53 -12.22
C GLU A 359 -13.79 -20.68 -13.27
N ASN A 360 -13.79 -21.15 -14.53
CA ASN A 360 -13.07 -20.50 -15.61
C ASN A 360 -13.77 -19.20 -16.04
N LEU A 361 -13.03 -18.09 -16.04
CA LEU A 361 -13.53 -16.76 -16.39
C LEU A 361 -13.39 -16.40 -17.88
N GLY A 362 -12.78 -17.28 -18.68
CA GLY A 362 -12.35 -16.96 -20.03
C GLY A 362 -11.19 -15.96 -20.03
N ALA A 363 -10.99 -15.24 -21.14
CA ALA A 363 -9.94 -14.23 -21.22
C ALA A 363 -10.29 -12.98 -20.38
N MET A 364 -9.43 -12.65 -19.41
CA MET A 364 -9.52 -11.44 -18.59
C MET A 364 -8.46 -10.42 -18.96
N PHE A 365 -7.20 -10.83 -19.14
CA PHE A 365 -6.06 -10.01 -19.58
C PHE A 365 -5.43 -10.60 -20.85
N GLU A 366 -4.71 -9.80 -21.65
CA GLU A 366 -4.18 -10.20 -22.98
C GLU A 366 -2.65 -10.37 -23.00
N ASP A 367 -2.11 -11.03 -21.97
CA ASP A 367 -0.67 -11.18 -21.77
C ASP A 367 -0.08 -12.34 -22.60
N ALA A 368 -0.84 -13.43 -22.75
CA ALA A 368 -0.45 -14.64 -23.43
C ALA A 368 -1.65 -15.37 -24.10
N PRO A 369 -1.41 -16.32 -25.02
CA PRO A 369 -2.47 -17.19 -25.52
C PRO A 369 -3.17 -17.96 -24.39
N LEU A 370 -4.46 -18.25 -24.52
CA LEU A 370 -5.14 -19.09 -23.54
C LEU A 370 -4.63 -20.54 -23.60
N PHE A 371 -4.62 -21.25 -22.46
CA PHE A 371 -4.36 -22.69 -22.48
C PHE A 371 -5.39 -23.40 -23.38
N PRO A 372 -4.94 -24.38 -24.19
CA PRO A 372 -5.85 -25.15 -25.04
C PRO A 372 -6.76 -26.10 -24.23
N ASN A 373 -6.34 -26.46 -23.01
CA ASN A 373 -7.08 -27.34 -22.10
C ASN A 373 -7.12 -26.71 -20.70
N PRO A 374 -8.15 -27.02 -19.88
CA PRO A 374 -8.18 -26.61 -18.48
C PRO A 374 -6.94 -27.07 -17.71
N ILE A 375 -6.44 -26.21 -16.81
CA ILE A 375 -5.32 -26.53 -15.93
C ILE A 375 -5.80 -27.08 -14.58
N PRO A 376 -4.99 -27.91 -13.90
CA PRO A 376 -5.37 -28.46 -12.60
C PRO A 376 -5.52 -27.37 -11.54
N LYS A 377 -6.53 -27.56 -10.66
CA LYS A 377 -6.71 -26.74 -9.47
C LYS A 377 -5.52 -26.90 -8.52
N PRO A 378 -4.93 -25.80 -8.00
CA PRO A 378 -3.86 -25.89 -7.02
C PRO A 378 -4.36 -26.59 -5.76
N SER A 379 -3.55 -27.48 -5.20
CA SER A 379 -4.00 -28.34 -4.09
C SER A 379 -4.29 -27.53 -2.82
N ARG A 380 -3.65 -26.36 -2.70
CA ARG A 380 -3.81 -25.42 -1.58
C ARG A 380 -4.43 -24.08 -1.99
N LEU A 381 -5.42 -24.10 -2.89
CA LEU A 381 -6.10 -22.89 -3.36
C LEU A 381 -6.59 -21.99 -2.21
N GLU A 382 -7.28 -22.55 -1.22
CA GLU A 382 -7.85 -21.79 -0.11
C GLU A 382 -6.77 -21.08 0.72
N GLU A 383 -5.64 -21.75 0.92
CA GLU A 383 -4.49 -21.19 1.64
C GLU A 383 -3.87 -20.03 0.83
N MET A 384 -3.68 -20.22 -0.47
CA MET A 384 -3.18 -19.19 -1.39
C MET A 384 -4.08 -17.94 -1.41
N LEU A 385 -5.40 -18.13 -1.49
CA LEU A 385 -6.36 -17.02 -1.45
C LEU A 385 -6.35 -16.29 -0.11
N ARG A 386 -6.20 -17.02 1.01
CA ARG A 386 -6.04 -16.42 2.33
C ARG A 386 -4.78 -15.56 2.41
N TYR A 387 -3.66 -16.05 1.89
CA TYR A 387 -2.41 -15.27 1.84
C TYR A 387 -2.54 -14.02 0.97
N ALA A 388 -3.12 -14.14 -0.22
CA ALA A 388 -3.38 -13.00 -1.08
C ALA A 388 -4.23 -11.93 -0.37
N LYS A 389 -5.32 -12.36 0.29
CA LYS A 389 -6.19 -11.47 1.07
C LYS A 389 -5.44 -10.73 2.17
N ILE A 390 -4.60 -11.43 2.94
CA ILE A 390 -3.80 -10.81 4.02
C ILE A 390 -2.80 -9.80 3.44
N LEU A 391 -2.05 -10.19 2.41
CA LEU A 391 -0.99 -9.35 1.84
C LEU A 391 -1.55 -8.11 1.15
N CYS A 392 -2.69 -8.24 0.48
CA CYS A 392 -3.30 -7.18 -0.33
C CYS A 392 -4.33 -6.30 0.41
N ALA A 393 -4.71 -6.65 1.64
CA ALA A 393 -5.73 -5.95 2.43
C ALA A 393 -5.63 -4.40 2.43
N PRO A 394 -4.44 -3.79 2.48
CA PRO A 394 -4.33 -2.33 2.54
C PRO A 394 -4.62 -1.59 1.21
N PHE A 395 -4.73 -2.30 0.08
CA PHE A 395 -4.65 -1.68 -1.25
C PHE A 395 -5.98 -1.73 -2.02
N SER A 396 -6.29 -0.63 -2.72
CA SER A 396 -7.39 -0.58 -3.69
C SER A 396 -7.21 -1.58 -4.83
N TYR A 397 -5.95 -1.80 -5.23
CA TYR A 397 -5.57 -2.86 -6.14
C TYR A 397 -4.16 -3.34 -5.81
N ALA A 398 -3.99 -4.66 -5.76
CA ALA A 398 -2.71 -5.33 -5.69
C ALA A 398 -2.85 -6.75 -6.21
N ARG A 399 -1.81 -7.27 -6.84
CA ARG A 399 -1.72 -8.64 -7.31
C ARG A 399 -0.64 -9.36 -6.49
N ALA A 400 -1.00 -10.44 -5.82
CA ALA A 400 -0.05 -11.26 -5.08
C ALA A 400 0.23 -12.54 -5.88
N ASP A 401 1.50 -12.79 -6.14
CA ASP A 401 1.94 -13.86 -7.02
C ASP A 401 2.55 -15.00 -6.19
N PHE A 402 2.23 -16.24 -6.56
CA PHE A 402 2.61 -17.44 -5.82
C PHE A 402 3.05 -18.57 -6.74
N TYR A 403 3.89 -19.43 -6.21
CA TYR A 403 4.16 -20.75 -6.75
C TYR A 403 3.59 -21.82 -5.84
N GLU A 404 3.13 -22.94 -6.41
CA GLU A 404 2.89 -24.17 -5.67
C GLU A 404 3.96 -25.20 -6.06
N ILE A 405 4.82 -25.57 -5.10
CA ILE A 405 5.93 -26.49 -5.32
C ILE A 405 5.76 -27.64 -4.33
N ARG A 406 5.52 -28.85 -4.86
CA ARG A 406 5.34 -30.09 -4.08
C ARG A 406 4.29 -29.95 -2.97
N GLY A 407 3.19 -29.25 -3.27
CA GLY A 407 2.09 -29.01 -2.35
C GLY A 407 2.32 -27.90 -1.32
N GLU A 408 3.42 -27.15 -1.42
CA GLU A 408 3.68 -25.97 -0.58
C GLU A 408 3.58 -24.67 -1.39
N ILE A 409 3.01 -23.64 -0.77
CA ILE A 409 2.85 -22.31 -1.37
C ILE A 409 4.07 -21.45 -1.06
N PHE A 410 4.65 -20.85 -2.09
CA PHE A 410 5.73 -19.87 -1.97
C PHE A 410 5.32 -18.53 -2.56
N PHE A 411 5.58 -17.47 -1.80
CA PHE A 411 5.44 -16.09 -2.25
C PHE A 411 6.47 -15.77 -3.35
N ALA A 412 6.01 -15.12 -4.41
CA ALA A 412 6.86 -14.64 -5.52
C ALA A 412 7.03 -13.12 -5.47
N GLU A 413 5.94 -12.36 -5.64
CA GLU A 413 5.96 -10.89 -5.64
C GLU A 413 4.59 -10.28 -5.30
N ILE A 414 4.57 -8.98 -4.98
CA ILE A 414 3.37 -8.14 -4.99
C ILE A 414 3.53 -7.10 -6.08
N THR A 415 2.54 -6.98 -6.97
CA THR A 415 2.49 -5.98 -8.05
C THR A 415 1.32 -5.02 -7.84
N PHE A 416 1.59 -3.71 -7.86
CA PHE A 416 0.56 -2.68 -7.68
C PHE A 416 0.03 -2.14 -9.00
N TYR A 417 0.77 -2.32 -10.10
CA TYR A 417 0.48 -1.72 -11.39
C TYR A 417 0.66 -2.75 -12.51
N SER A 418 -0.19 -3.79 -12.55
CA SER A 418 -0.07 -4.82 -13.59
C SER A 418 -0.15 -4.18 -14.99
N ASP A 419 0.76 -4.62 -15.86
CA ASP A 419 0.98 -4.09 -17.22
C ASP A 419 1.30 -2.59 -17.26
N ALA A 420 1.76 -2.04 -16.13
CA ALA A 420 1.94 -0.61 -15.89
C ALA A 420 0.68 0.23 -16.19
N GLY A 421 -0.50 -0.40 -16.29
CA GLY A 421 -1.75 0.24 -16.70
C GLY A 421 -1.86 0.52 -18.21
N PHE A 422 -1.04 -0.12 -19.05
CA PHE A 422 -1.02 0.09 -20.50
C PHE A 422 -1.44 -1.16 -21.28
N LEU A 423 -2.75 -1.40 -21.35
CA LEU A 423 -3.38 -2.49 -22.10
C LEU A 423 -4.24 -1.94 -23.27
N PRO A 424 -3.68 -1.76 -24.48
CA PRO A 424 -4.46 -1.29 -25.63
C PRO A 424 -5.55 -2.29 -26.02
N TYR A 425 -6.68 -1.80 -26.52
CA TYR A 425 -7.77 -2.69 -26.95
C TYR A 425 -7.37 -3.52 -28.16
N ARG A 426 -7.56 -4.83 -28.01
CA ARG A 426 -7.15 -5.83 -28.99
C ARG A 426 -8.17 -6.98 -29.03
N ARG A 427 -7.73 -8.23 -28.95
CA ARG A 427 -8.55 -9.41 -29.27
C ARG A 427 -9.60 -9.64 -28.20
N THR A 428 -9.16 -9.75 -26.96
CA THR A 428 -10.00 -10.10 -25.80
C THR A 428 -10.07 -8.98 -24.79
N TRP A 429 -9.10 -8.07 -24.80
CA TRP A 429 -9.16 -6.85 -24.02
C TRP A 429 -9.99 -5.78 -24.76
N THR A 430 -11.25 -5.62 -24.34
CA THR A 430 -12.19 -4.62 -24.89
C THR A 430 -12.48 -3.51 -23.87
N TYR A 431 -13.18 -2.47 -24.30
CA TYR A 431 -13.62 -1.40 -23.40
C TYR A 431 -14.53 -1.92 -22.29
N GLU A 432 -15.45 -2.83 -22.61
CA GLU A 432 -16.38 -3.42 -21.65
C GLU A 432 -15.62 -4.22 -20.59
N ARG A 433 -14.61 -4.99 -21.00
CA ARG A 433 -13.77 -5.77 -20.08
C ARG A 433 -12.94 -4.87 -19.17
N ASP A 434 -12.30 -3.87 -19.74
CA ASP A 434 -11.50 -2.88 -19.02
C ASP A 434 -12.38 -2.09 -18.02
N LEU A 435 -13.61 -1.76 -18.41
CA LEU A 435 -14.60 -1.15 -17.52
C LEU A 435 -15.09 -2.10 -16.42
N GLU A 436 -15.39 -3.36 -16.75
CA GLU A 436 -15.81 -4.40 -15.80
C GLU A 436 -14.78 -4.58 -14.69
N ILE A 437 -13.51 -4.77 -15.05
CA ILE A 437 -12.41 -4.91 -14.09
C ILE A 437 -12.19 -3.58 -13.36
N GLY A 438 -12.30 -2.44 -14.07
CA GLY A 438 -12.23 -1.11 -13.48
C GLY A 438 -13.24 -0.90 -12.35
N ASN A 439 -14.49 -1.37 -12.52
CA ASN A 439 -15.54 -1.27 -11.52
C ASN A 439 -15.24 -2.02 -10.21
N MET A 440 -14.31 -2.98 -10.23
CA MET A 440 -13.87 -3.67 -9.02
C MET A 440 -12.94 -2.80 -8.16
N ILE A 441 -12.27 -1.79 -8.71
CA ILE A 441 -11.33 -0.91 -7.99
C ILE A 441 -12.06 0.32 -7.41
N LYS A 442 -11.91 0.57 -6.11
CA LYS A 442 -12.38 1.80 -5.43
C LYS A 442 -11.18 2.70 -5.09
N LEU A 443 -11.22 3.96 -5.51
CA LEU A 443 -10.15 4.96 -5.30
C LEU A 443 -10.39 5.80 -4.02
#